data_AF-A0A1R4FFU5-F1
#
_entry.id   AF-A0A1R4FFU5-F1
#
_cell.length_a   1.000
_cell.length_b   1.000
_cell.length_c   1.000
_cell.angle_alpha   90.00
_cell.angle_beta   90.00
_cell.angle_gamma   90.00
#
_symmetry.space_group_name_H-M   'P 1'
#
loop_
_entity.id
_entity.type
_entity.pdbx_description
1 polymer ?
#
loop_
_entity_poly.entity_id
_entity_poly.type
_entity_poly.pdbx_seq_one_letter_code
_entity_poly.pdbx_strand_id
1 'polypeptide(L)'
;MVTKPERLARNVIDLLGIVERLRAKGVTVRILAMHLDTGNPTSNLILTILAGVGSWEREIMLERQRAGIAKAKAEGRYKGRAPTARAKTPEVLRLKAEGQTVAQIAESVGISRASVYRALAEAA
;
A
#
# COMPACT_ATOMS: atom_id res chain seq x y z
N MET A 1 6.87 -17.41 22.05
CA MET A 1 7.49 -18.14 20.91
C MET A 1 6.77 -17.73 19.64
N VAL A 2 7.46 -17.61 18.52
CA VAL A 2 6.89 -17.23 17.22
C VAL A 2 7.38 -18.16 16.11
N THR A 3 6.56 -18.39 15.09
CA THR A 3 6.92 -19.30 13.99
C THR A 3 7.99 -18.71 13.08
N LYS A 4 7.84 -17.45 12.68
CA LYS A 4 8.80 -16.70 11.85
C LYS A 4 8.91 -15.22 12.30
N PRO A 5 10.00 -14.50 12.01
CA PRO A 5 10.18 -13.10 12.41
C PRO A 5 9.11 -12.15 11.83
N GLU A 6 8.63 -12.39 10.61
CA GLU A 6 7.64 -11.53 9.94
C GLU A 6 6.24 -11.66 10.56
N ARG A 7 6.02 -12.70 11.38
CA ARG A 7 4.80 -12.84 12.17
C ARG A 7 4.82 -12.00 13.45
N LEU A 8 6.00 -11.52 13.85
CA LEU A 8 6.20 -10.72 15.06
C LEU A 8 6.26 -9.21 14.74
N ALA A 9 6.83 -8.82 13.60
CA ALA A 9 7.11 -7.42 13.29
C ALA A 9 6.89 -7.07 11.82
N ARG A 10 6.64 -5.79 11.52
CA ARG A 10 6.39 -5.30 10.15
C ARG A 10 7.66 -4.94 9.37
N ASN A 11 8.76 -4.72 10.10
CA ASN A 11 10.08 -4.44 9.56
C ASN A 11 11.13 -4.77 10.62
N VAL A 12 12.40 -4.65 10.23
CA VAL A 12 13.57 -4.99 11.05
C VAL A 12 13.73 -4.10 12.27
N ILE A 13 13.49 -2.79 12.11
CA ILE A 13 13.57 -1.82 13.21
C ILE A 13 12.52 -2.16 14.26
N ASP A 14 11.30 -2.48 13.83
CA ASP A 14 10.19 -2.90 14.69
C ASP A 14 10.51 -4.23 15.38
N LEU A 15 11.10 -5.19 14.67
CA LEU A 15 11.53 -6.48 15.23
C LEU A 15 12.53 -6.31 16.37
N LEU A 16 13.62 -5.57 16.12
CA LEU A 16 14.66 -5.31 17.12
C LEU A 16 14.08 -4.54 18.31
N GLY A 17 13.22 -3.56 18.05
CA GLY A 17 12.52 -2.82 19.09
C GLY A 17 11.61 -3.69 19.95
N ILE A 18 10.88 -4.65 19.36
CA ILE A 18 10.05 -5.62 20.09
C ILE A 18 10.94 -6.52 20.96
N VAL A 19 12.03 -7.04 20.41
CA VAL A 19 12.96 -7.92 21.14
C VAL A 19 13.59 -7.20 22.34
N GLU A 20 14.05 -5.95 22.17
CA GLU A 20 14.58 -5.11 23.25
C GLU A 20 13.53 -4.88 24.35
N ARG A 21 12.30 -4.52 23.99
CA ARG A 21 11.21 -4.31 24.96
C ARG A 21 10.86 -5.59 25.73
N LEU A 22 10.94 -6.75 25.10
CA LEU A 22 10.68 -8.04 25.76
C LEU A 22 11.85 -8.44 26.66
N ARG A 23 13.09 -8.22 26.21
CA ARG A 23 14.30 -8.45 27.01
C ARG A 23 14.31 -7.60 28.28
N ALA A 24 13.91 -6.32 28.19
CA ALA A 24 13.77 -5.45 29.36
C ALA A 24 12.77 -5.97 30.41
N LYS A 25 11.84 -6.84 30.01
CA LYS A 25 10.86 -7.51 30.89
C LYS A 25 11.31 -8.92 31.33
N GLY A 26 12.55 -9.32 31.02
CA GLY A 26 13.06 -10.67 31.30
C GLY A 26 12.49 -11.76 30.36
N VAL A 27 11.86 -11.38 29.25
CA VAL A 27 11.26 -12.32 28.30
C VAL A 27 12.18 -12.52 27.09
N THR A 28 12.41 -13.77 26.71
CA THR A 28 13.13 -14.11 25.47
C THR A 28 12.17 -14.50 24.35
N VAL A 29 12.59 -14.25 23.11
CA VAL A 29 11.83 -14.60 21.91
C VAL A 29 12.50 -15.78 21.23
N ARG A 30 11.75 -16.87 21.11
CA ARG A 30 12.16 -18.03 20.32
C ARG A 30 11.49 -18.01 18.95
N ILE A 31 12.30 -18.04 17.89
CA ILE A 31 11.88 -18.10 16.49
C ILE A 31 12.03 -19.55 16.01
N LEU A 32 10.90 -20.24 15.81
CA LEU A 32 10.88 -21.68 15.56
C LEU A 32 11.53 -22.06 14.22
N ALA A 33 11.24 -21.33 13.14
CA ALA A 33 11.75 -21.67 11.81
C ALA A 33 13.28 -21.56 11.66
N MET A 34 13.94 -20.83 12.56
CA MET A 34 15.37 -20.58 12.52
C MET A 34 16.10 -21.23 13.69
N HIS A 35 15.35 -21.89 14.60
CA HIS A 35 15.86 -22.42 15.86
C HIS A 35 16.69 -21.38 16.67
N LEU A 36 16.28 -20.10 16.62
CA LEU A 36 16.95 -19.00 17.31
C LEU A 36 16.22 -18.62 18.59
N ASP A 37 16.99 -18.35 19.65
CA ASP A 37 16.49 -17.86 20.94
C ASP A 37 17.20 -16.55 21.31
N THR A 38 16.47 -15.44 21.42
CA THR A 38 17.06 -14.12 21.70
C THR A 38 17.61 -13.96 23.12
N GLY A 39 17.51 -15.00 23.96
CA GLY A 39 18.23 -15.08 25.22
C GLY A 39 19.75 -15.18 25.07
N ASN A 40 20.25 -15.70 23.95
CA ASN A 40 21.69 -15.81 23.67
C ASN A 40 22.20 -14.57 22.89
N PRO A 41 23.29 -13.89 23.34
CA PRO A 41 23.94 -12.83 22.58
C PRO A 41 24.27 -13.21 21.12
N THR A 42 24.71 -14.44 20.86
CA THR A 42 25.01 -14.93 19.51
C THR A 42 23.76 -15.00 18.64
N SER A 43 22.65 -15.52 19.18
CA SER A 43 21.38 -15.57 18.45
C SER A 43 20.82 -14.17 18.18
N ASN A 44 21.06 -13.22 19.09
CA ASN A 44 20.71 -11.82 18.86
C ASN A 44 21.53 -11.18 17.73
N LEU A 45 22.83 -11.47 17.66
CA LEU A 45 23.68 -11.04 16.55
C LEU A 45 23.20 -11.62 15.22
N ILE A 46 22.95 -12.94 15.16
CA ILE A 46 22.46 -13.62 13.96
C ILE A 46 21.11 -13.01 13.52
N LEU A 47 20.19 -12.78 14.46
CA LEU A 47 18.92 -12.15 14.16
C LEU A 47 19.11 -10.75 13.57
N THR A 48 20.02 -9.95 14.13
CA THR A 48 20.30 -8.58 13.67
C THR A 48 20.88 -8.57 12.26
N ILE A 49 21.83 -9.47 11.97
CA ILE A 49 22.43 -9.60 10.64
C ILE A 49 21.37 -10.00 9.62
N LEU A 50 20.59 -11.05 9.89
CA LEU A 50 19.58 -11.55 8.96
C LEU A 50 18.45 -10.54 8.73
N ALA A 51 18.06 -9.83 9.78
CA ALA A 51 17.14 -8.72 9.66
C ALA A 51 17.76 -7.62 8.78
N GLY A 52 19.01 -7.22 9.01
CA GLY A 52 19.74 -6.25 8.18
C GLY A 52 19.76 -6.62 6.69
N VAL A 53 20.07 -7.89 6.37
CA VAL A 53 20.03 -8.40 4.99
C VAL A 53 18.64 -8.27 4.38
N GLY A 54 17.59 -8.68 5.09
CA GLY A 54 16.21 -8.57 4.60
C GLY A 54 15.76 -7.12 4.37
N SER A 55 16.20 -6.17 5.20
CA SER A 55 15.98 -4.74 4.95
C SER A 55 16.70 -4.26 3.69
N TRP A 56 17.96 -4.64 3.51
CA TRP A 56 18.75 -4.26 2.35
C TRP A 56 18.16 -4.79 1.03
N GLU A 57 17.75 -6.06 0.99
CA GLU A 57 17.09 -6.64 -0.18
C GLU A 57 15.80 -5.89 -0.55
N ARG A 58 15.02 -5.49 0.46
CA ARG A 58 13.80 -4.69 0.25
C ARG A 58 14.11 -3.32 -0.33
N GLU A 59 15.16 -2.65 0.13
CA GLU A 59 15.59 -1.36 -0.41
C GLU A 59 16.01 -1.48 -1.88
N ILE A 60 16.83 -2.49 -2.22
CA ILE A 60 17.23 -2.77 -3.60
C ILE A 60 16.02 -3.08 -4.49
N MET A 61 15.05 -3.84 -3.99
CA MET A 61 13.81 -4.12 -4.71
C MET A 61 13.03 -2.83 -5.03
N LEU A 62 12.89 -1.93 -4.04
CA LEU A 62 12.21 -0.65 -4.20
C LEU A 62 12.96 0.28 -5.15
N GLU A 63 14.28 0.29 -5.12
CA GLU A 63 15.11 1.05 -6.06
C GLU A 63 14.86 0.60 -7.51
N ARG A 64 14.91 -0.72 -7.77
CA ARG A 64 14.62 -1.29 -9.08
C ARG A 64 13.19 -0.98 -9.54
N GLN A 65 12.22 -1.04 -8.62
CA GLN A 65 10.84 -0.66 -8.91
C GLN A 65 10.76 0.81 -9.33
N ARG A 66 11.41 1.73 -8.61
CA ARG A 66 11.43 3.16 -8.95
C ARG A 66 12.05 3.41 -10.33
N ALA A 67 13.14 2.74 -10.67
CA ALA A 67 13.75 2.81 -12.00
C ALA A 67 12.77 2.35 -13.10
N GLY A 68 12.07 1.24 -12.86
CA GLY A 68 11.03 0.75 -13.78
C GLY A 68 9.86 1.73 -13.94
N ILE A 69 9.38 2.31 -12.83
CA ILE A 69 8.33 3.34 -12.84
C ILE A 69 8.79 4.57 -13.62
N ALA A 70 10.02 5.04 -13.41
CA ALA A 70 10.57 6.21 -14.10
C ALA A 70 10.62 5.98 -15.62
N LYS A 71 11.08 4.80 -16.06
CA LYS A 71 11.07 4.42 -17.48
C LYS A 71 9.65 4.38 -18.04
N ALA A 72 8.72 3.70 -17.37
CA ALA A 72 7.33 3.62 -17.82
C ALA A 72 6.60 4.98 -17.81
N LYS A 73 6.98 5.91 -16.93
CA LYS A 73 6.50 7.30 -16.96
C LYS A 73 7.07 8.07 -18.15
N ALA A 74 8.36 7.93 -18.45
CA ALA A 74 8.97 8.54 -19.62
C ALA A 74 8.35 8.02 -20.93
N GLU A 75 7.97 6.74 -20.98
CA GLU A 75 7.22 6.14 -22.09
C GLU A 75 5.72 6.48 -22.09
N GLY A 76 5.22 7.30 -21.16
CA GLY A 76 3.83 7.75 -21.14
C GLY A 76 2.79 6.67 -20.78
N ARG A 77 3.21 5.53 -20.22
CA ARG A 77 2.29 4.41 -19.89
C ARG A 77 1.34 4.74 -18.73
N TYR A 78 1.75 5.61 -17.82
CA TYR A 78 0.94 6.02 -16.67
C TYR A 78 -0.11 7.04 -17.08
N LYS A 79 -1.33 6.58 -17.37
CA LYS A 79 -2.50 7.43 -17.70
C LYS A 79 -3.41 7.73 -16.49
N GLY A 80 -2.96 7.40 -15.28
CA GLY A 80 -3.74 7.54 -14.05
C GLY A 80 -4.91 6.54 -13.98
N ARG A 81 -5.88 6.82 -13.10
CA ARG A 81 -7.10 6.01 -12.99
C ARG A 81 -7.95 6.20 -14.24
N ALA A 82 -8.44 5.09 -14.80
CA ALA A 82 -9.37 5.14 -15.94
C ALA A 82 -10.57 6.07 -15.60
N PRO A 83 -10.92 7.01 -16.48
CA PRO A 83 -11.94 8.02 -16.21
C PRO A 83 -13.35 7.42 -16.35
N THR A 84 -13.75 6.53 -15.44
CA THR A 84 -15.03 5.79 -15.52
C THR A 84 -16.26 6.70 -15.41
N ALA A 85 -16.19 7.75 -14.59
CA ALA A 85 -17.29 8.70 -14.42
C ALA A 85 -17.30 9.79 -15.51
N ARG A 86 -16.13 10.33 -15.88
CA ARG A 86 -15.99 11.30 -16.98
C ARG A 86 -16.34 10.70 -18.34
N ALA A 87 -16.16 9.40 -18.53
CA ALA A 87 -16.60 8.72 -19.74
C ALA A 87 -18.13 8.78 -19.92
N LYS A 88 -18.90 8.95 -18.83
CA LYS A 88 -20.36 9.05 -18.85
C LYS A 88 -20.87 10.50 -18.91
N THR A 89 -19.98 11.49 -19.05
CA THR A 89 -20.34 12.91 -19.16
C THR A 89 -21.34 13.19 -20.30
N PRO A 90 -21.25 12.57 -21.50
CA PRO A 90 -22.24 12.82 -22.56
C PRO A 90 -23.67 12.41 -22.17
N GLU A 91 -23.81 11.29 -21.47
CA GLU A 91 -25.11 10.79 -20.99
C GLU A 91 -25.67 11.67 -19.88
N VAL A 92 -24.81 12.14 -18.97
CA VAL A 92 -25.15 13.11 -17.93
C VAL A 92 -25.68 14.42 -18.53
N LEU A 93 -25.03 14.94 -19.57
CA LEU A 93 -25.46 16.16 -20.25
C LEU A 93 -26.80 15.99 -20.97
N ARG A 94 -27.01 14.84 -21.62
CA ARG A 94 -28.27 14.52 -22.28
C ARG A 94 -29.43 14.49 -21.29
N LEU A 95 -29.29 13.75 -20.19
CA LEU A 95 -30.32 13.64 -19.15
C LEU A 95 -30.56 14.98 -18.43
N LYS A 96 -29.53 15.82 -18.33
CA LYS A 96 -29.69 17.17 -17.79
C LYS A 96 -30.47 18.09 -18.74
N ALA A 97 -30.24 18.00 -20.04
CA ALA A 97 -31.01 18.72 -21.06
C ALA A 97 -32.48 18.25 -21.12
N GLU A 98 -32.74 16.97 -20.82
CA GLU A 98 -34.08 16.41 -20.64
C GLU A 98 -34.78 16.88 -19.35
N GLY A 99 -34.12 17.70 -18.53
CA GLY A 99 -34.71 18.31 -17.32
C GLY A 99 -34.62 17.46 -16.06
N GLN A 100 -33.91 16.31 -16.08
CA GLN A 100 -33.79 15.46 -14.90
C GLN A 100 -33.00 16.11 -13.76
N THR A 101 -33.35 15.73 -12.53
CA THR A 101 -32.62 16.17 -11.33
C THR A 101 -31.29 15.45 -11.20
N VAL A 102 -30.32 16.07 -10.53
CA VAL A 102 -28.99 15.47 -10.30
C VAL A 102 -29.07 14.12 -9.58
N ALA A 103 -30.08 13.93 -8.72
CA ALA A 103 -30.30 12.67 -8.02
C ALA A 103 -30.73 11.55 -8.98
N GLN A 104 -31.67 11.84 -9.89
CA GLN A 104 -32.15 10.88 -10.89
C GLN A 104 -31.05 10.51 -11.90
N ILE A 105 -30.25 11.50 -12.32
CA ILE A 105 -29.12 11.28 -13.23
C ILE A 105 -28.06 10.38 -12.57
N ALA A 106 -27.74 10.63 -11.30
CA ALA A 106 -26.77 9.82 -10.56
C ALA A 106 -27.20 8.35 -10.47
N GLU A 107 -28.49 8.10 -10.23
CA GLU A 107 -29.07 6.77 -10.13
C GLU A 107 -29.13 6.06 -11.50
N SER A 108 -29.62 6.75 -12.53
CA SER A 108 -29.74 6.21 -13.89
C SER A 108 -28.39 5.87 -14.53
N VAL A 109 -27.39 6.73 -14.32
CA VAL A 109 -26.05 6.57 -14.91
C VAL A 109 -25.14 5.70 -14.02
N GLY A 110 -25.54 5.45 -12.77
CA GLY A 110 -24.79 4.67 -11.79
C GLY A 110 -23.49 5.35 -11.35
N ILE A 111 -23.51 6.66 -11.13
CA ILE A 111 -22.35 7.44 -10.67
C ILE A 111 -22.72 8.33 -9.48
N SER A 112 -21.73 8.70 -8.65
CA SER A 112 -22.00 9.56 -7.49
C SER A 112 -22.53 10.93 -7.91
N ARG A 113 -23.37 11.57 -7.08
CA ARG A 113 -23.83 12.95 -7.30
C ARG A 113 -22.66 13.92 -7.50
N ALA A 114 -21.57 13.73 -6.76
CA ALA A 114 -20.34 14.53 -6.90
C ALA A 114 -19.64 14.33 -8.26
N SER A 115 -19.81 13.17 -8.91
CA SER A 115 -19.34 12.93 -10.27
C SER A 115 -20.22 13.59 -11.31
N VAL A 116 -21.55 13.60 -11.09
CA VAL A 116 -22.50 14.33 -11.96
C VAL A 116 -22.21 15.83 -11.94
N TYR A 117 -22.03 16.43 -10.75
CA TYR A 117 -21.67 17.85 -10.64
C TYR A 117 -20.34 18.18 -11.34
N ARG A 118 -19.32 17.32 -11.19
CA ARG A 118 -18.04 17.50 -11.89
C ARG A 118 -18.19 17.40 -13.41
N ALA A 119 -18.99 16.47 -13.91
CA ALA A 119 -19.26 16.32 -15.34
C ALA A 119 -19.99 17.55 -15.93
N LEU A 120 -20.94 18.13 -15.17
CA LEU A 120 -21.64 19.36 -15.56
C LEU A 120 -20.72 20.59 -15.51
N ALA A 121 -19.83 20.67 -14.53
CA ALA A 121 -18.89 21.79 -14.38
C ALA A 121 -17.75 21.76 -15.42
N GLU A 122 -17.33 20.59 -15.89
CA GLU A 122 -16.32 20.44 -16.96
C GLU A 122 -16.87 20.70 -18.37
N ALA A 123 -18.20 20.72 -18.52
CA ALA A 123 -18.90 20.94 -19.79
C ALA A 123 -19.47 22.36 -19.94
N ALA A 124 -19.37 23.18 -18.89
CA ALA A 124 -19.66 24.61 -18.90
C ALA A 124 -18.40 25.39 -19.32
#